data_AF-A0A2S8YR58-F1
#
_entry.id   AF-A0A2S8YR58-F1
#
_cell.length_a   1.000
_cell.length_b   1.000
_cell.length_c   1.000
_cell.angle_alpha   90.00
_cell.angle_beta   90.00
_cell.angle_gamma   90.00
#
_symmetry.space_group_name_H-M   'P 1'
#
loop_
_entity.id
_entity.type
_entity.pdbx_description
1 polymer ?
#
loop_
_entity_poly.entity_id
_entity_poly.type
_entity_poly.pdbx_seq_one_letter_code
_entity_poly.pdbx_strand_id
1 'polypeptide(L)'
;MSDFSPLNIFKSQAKKLAHDQGLKLSVAQETLIQKAGFADYHEFSVVAQRNPKDARLMVAVFGIKDFHQAIHEDDVYAHLDLELEDQLSGAIADTNASGFTIDTLEIENADYSDATGKLTLEVSLTYQGQQDQERMYHGAAFYLKATVELLRRDGIWLLADEGVVISSSESDADRDRRSEWEHWAQVEEAERGNRKTMAQALANELEISIDDAELLADSEVTANESDEGLVYSYWINFEPVAEGKVRADLLARFGSLEYELGPNFFDDIEHEF
;
A
#
# COMPACT_ATOMS: atom_id res chain seq x y z
N MET A 1 3.29 40.80 12.26
CA MET A 1 3.09 39.54 13.00
C MET A 1 1.72 39.04 12.61
N SER A 2 1.60 37.76 12.25
CA SER A 2 0.32 37.21 11.83
C SER A 2 -0.66 37.08 13.00
N ASP A 3 -1.95 37.28 12.74
CA ASP A 3 -3.02 37.17 13.74
C ASP A 3 -3.11 35.76 14.35
N PHE A 4 -2.62 34.75 13.62
CA PHE A 4 -2.62 33.35 14.04
C PHE A 4 -1.32 32.91 14.72
N SER A 5 -0.38 33.84 14.95
CA SER A 5 0.80 33.53 15.77
C SER A 5 0.38 33.25 17.23
N PRO A 6 1.12 32.41 17.98
CA PRO A 6 0.77 32.07 19.35
C PRO A 6 0.55 33.28 20.27
N LEU A 7 1.36 34.33 20.09
CA LEU A 7 1.25 35.59 20.83
C LEU A 7 -0.06 36.34 20.55
N ASN A 8 -0.51 36.36 19.29
CA ASN A 8 -1.71 37.10 18.91
C ASN A 8 -2.97 36.31 19.29
N ILE A 9 -2.95 34.99 19.16
CA ILE A 9 -4.02 34.12 19.68
C ILE A 9 -4.17 34.31 21.19
N PHE A 10 -3.06 34.27 21.94
CA PHE A 10 -3.08 34.50 23.39
C PHE A 10 -3.67 35.86 23.77
N LYS A 11 -3.26 36.93 23.07
CA LYS A 11 -3.82 38.27 23.30
C LYS A 11 -5.32 38.33 23.02
N SER A 12 -5.78 37.63 21.98
CA SER A 12 -7.21 37.54 21.66
C SER A 12 -7.99 36.83 22.78
N GLN A 13 -7.47 35.70 23.27
CA GLN A 13 -8.06 34.96 24.41
C GLN A 13 -8.09 35.81 25.69
N ALA A 14 -7.02 36.53 25.99
CA ALA A 14 -6.98 37.43 27.15
C ALA A 14 -8.00 38.57 27.04
N LYS A 15 -8.23 39.11 25.83
CA LYS A 15 -9.29 40.11 25.59
C LYS A 15 -10.68 39.52 25.80
N LYS A 16 -10.95 38.32 25.29
CA LYS A 16 -12.22 37.61 25.47
C LYS A 16 -12.48 37.35 26.96
N LEU A 17 -11.48 36.82 27.68
CA LEU A 17 -11.55 36.61 29.12
C LEU A 17 -11.82 37.91 29.90
N ALA A 18 -11.11 38.99 29.57
CA ALA A 18 -11.29 40.29 30.22
C ALA A 18 -12.70 40.84 30.03
N HIS A 19 -13.25 40.69 28.81
CA HIS A 19 -14.62 41.07 28.50
C HIS A 19 -15.63 40.22 29.28
N ASP A 20 -15.51 38.90 29.20
CA ASP A 20 -16.48 37.95 29.75
C ASP A 20 -16.52 37.98 31.29
N GLN A 21 -15.40 38.29 31.93
CA GLN A 21 -15.29 38.37 33.39
C GLN A 21 -15.27 39.80 33.95
N GLY A 22 -15.40 40.82 33.09
CA GLY A 22 -15.34 42.23 33.51
C GLY A 22 -14.00 42.62 34.15
N LEU A 23 -12.91 41.94 33.78
CA LEU A 23 -11.57 42.16 34.33
C LEU A 23 -10.78 43.21 33.55
N LYS A 24 -9.78 43.82 34.18
CA LYS A 24 -8.75 44.57 33.45
C LYS A 24 -7.92 43.60 32.59
N LEU A 25 -7.57 44.02 31.37
CA LEU A 25 -6.80 43.19 30.43
C LEU A 25 -5.48 42.67 31.03
N SER A 26 -4.78 43.49 31.82
CA SER A 26 -3.54 43.07 32.49
C SER A 26 -3.75 41.91 33.47
N VAL A 27 -4.86 41.92 34.21
CA VAL A 27 -5.23 40.85 35.16
C VAL A 27 -5.59 39.58 34.40
N ALA A 28 -6.35 39.71 33.30
CA ALA A 28 -6.69 38.57 32.46
C ALA A 28 -5.44 37.92 31.83
N GLN A 29 -4.46 38.72 31.38
CA GLN A 29 -3.20 38.23 30.85
C GLN A 29 -2.37 37.49 31.91
N GLU A 30 -2.17 38.09 33.10
CA GLU A 30 -1.45 37.43 34.20
C GLU A 30 -2.12 36.13 34.63
N THR A 31 -3.46 36.11 34.70
CA THR A 31 -4.23 34.91 35.05
C THR A 31 -3.97 33.77 34.07
N LEU A 32 -3.99 34.05 32.76
CA LEU A 32 -3.74 33.03 31.73
C LEU A 32 -2.27 32.55 31.73
N ILE A 33 -1.31 33.46 31.94
CA ILE A 33 0.12 33.15 32.03
C ILE A 33 0.41 32.21 33.21
N GLN A 34 -0.10 32.56 34.38
CA GLN A 34 0.09 31.75 35.59
C GLN A 34 -0.61 30.40 35.45
N LYS A 35 -1.82 30.37 34.88
CA LYS A 35 -2.54 29.12 34.57
C LYS A 35 -1.75 28.22 33.61
N ALA A 36 -1.05 28.82 32.65
CA ALA A 36 -0.18 28.12 31.72
C ALA A 36 1.18 27.71 32.34
N GLY A 37 1.48 28.12 33.58
CA GLY A 37 2.72 27.76 34.27
C GLY A 37 3.94 28.60 33.85
N PHE A 38 3.72 29.82 33.35
CA PHE A 38 4.77 30.81 33.11
C PHE A 38 4.84 31.79 34.31
N ALA A 39 6.04 32.30 34.60
CA ALA A 39 6.26 33.25 35.69
C ALA A 39 5.67 34.63 35.36
N ASP A 40 5.87 35.10 34.13
CA ASP A 40 5.39 36.40 33.67
C ASP A 40 5.19 36.43 32.14
N TYR A 41 4.64 37.55 31.64
CA TYR A 41 4.41 37.75 30.21
C TYR A 41 5.71 37.80 29.40
N HIS A 42 6.82 38.24 30.02
CA HIS A 42 8.09 38.29 29.34
C HIS A 42 8.62 36.89 29.05
N GLU A 43 8.62 35.98 30.03
CA GLU A 43 8.96 34.56 29.85
C GLU A 43 8.08 33.95 28.75
N PHE A 44 6.76 34.11 28.84
CA PHE A 44 5.81 33.64 27.83
C PHE A 44 6.17 34.14 26.43
N SER A 45 6.48 35.43 26.30
CA SER A 45 6.79 36.03 25.00
C SER A 45 8.10 35.53 24.40
N VAL A 46 9.10 35.28 25.24
CA VAL A 46 10.40 34.74 24.82
C VAL A 46 10.25 33.29 24.39
N VAL A 47 9.48 32.49 25.15
CA VAL A 47 9.20 31.09 24.80
C VAL A 47 8.42 31.00 23.49
N ALA A 48 7.39 31.83 23.31
CA ALA A 48 6.62 31.87 22.06
C ALA A 48 7.47 32.19 20.81
N GLN A 49 8.55 32.98 20.96
CA GLN A 49 9.46 33.29 19.86
C GLN A 49 10.53 32.23 19.63
N ARG A 50 11.04 31.59 20.70
CA ARG A 50 12.16 30.65 20.61
C ARG A 50 11.74 29.20 20.42
N ASN A 51 10.61 28.81 21.02
CA ASN A 51 10.08 27.47 20.99
C ASN A 51 8.54 27.50 20.90
N PRO A 52 7.98 27.68 19.69
CA PRO A 52 6.54 27.74 19.48
C PRO A 52 5.82 26.39 19.77
N LYS A 53 6.57 25.29 19.92
CA LYS A 53 6.04 23.96 20.27
C LYS A 53 6.22 23.61 21.75
N ASP A 54 6.55 24.59 22.60
CA ASP A 54 6.60 24.38 24.05
C ASP A 54 5.23 23.90 24.58
N ALA A 55 5.19 22.80 25.32
CA ALA A 55 3.93 22.18 25.74
C ALA A 55 3.03 23.11 26.58
N ARG A 56 3.62 24.01 27.38
CA ARG A 56 2.85 25.00 28.16
C ARG A 56 2.20 26.02 27.25
N LEU A 57 2.94 26.47 26.23
CA LEU A 57 2.44 27.40 25.22
C LEU A 57 1.33 26.74 24.39
N MET A 58 1.55 25.50 23.94
CA MET A 58 0.61 24.74 23.14
C MET A 58 -0.74 24.60 23.85
N VAL A 59 -0.74 24.19 25.12
CA VAL A 59 -1.97 24.07 25.92
C VAL A 59 -2.64 25.43 26.12
N ALA A 60 -1.86 26.46 26.44
CA ALA A 60 -2.41 27.80 26.70
C ALA A 60 -3.08 28.41 25.46
N VAL A 61 -2.45 28.24 24.29
CA VAL A 61 -2.85 28.90 23.05
C VAL A 61 -3.82 28.05 22.25
N PHE A 62 -3.50 26.77 22.06
CA PHE A 62 -4.20 25.85 21.17
C PHE A 62 -5.11 24.86 21.90
N GLY A 63 -5.00 24.73 23.22
CA GLY A 63 -5.79 23.79 24.03
C GLY A 63 -5.23 22.36 24.05
N ILE A 64 -4.25 22.07 23.20
CA ILE A 64 -3.65 20.74 23.00
C ILE A 64 -2.17 20.75 23.39
N LYS A 65 -1.58 19.60 23.70
CA LYS A 65 -0.13 19.52 24.03
C LYS A 65 0.73 19.38 22.78
N ASP A 66 0.16 18.77 21.74
CA ASP A 66 0.80 18.49 20.48
C ASP A 66 -0.23 18.63 19.35
N PHE A 67 0.16 19.14 18.19
CA PHE A 67 -0.71 19.26 17.02
C PHE A 67 -1.25 17.91 16.54
N HIS A 68 -0.53 16.80 16.79
CA HIS A 68 -1.04 15.45 16.51
C HIS A 68 -2.32 15.13 17.32
N GLN A 69 -2.58 15.83 18.43
CA GLN A 69 -3.78 15.60 19.22
C GLN A 69 -5.02 16.33 18.68
N ALA A 70 -4.85 17.30 17.77
CA ALA A 70 -5.95 18.15 17.30
C ALA A 70 -7.06 17.37 16.61
N ILE A 71 -6.72 16.26 15.94
CA ILE A 71 -7.68 15.41 15.24
C ILE A 71 -8.61 14.62 16.17
N HIS A 72 -8.19 14.43 17.43
CA HIS A 72 -8.92 13.66 18.44
C HIS A 72 -9.82 14.53 19.33
N GLU A 73 -9.95 15.82 19.02
CA GLU A 73 -10.94 16.69 19.67
C GLU A 73 -12.36 16.30 19.22
N ASP A 74 -13.33 16.34 20.14
CA ASP A 74 -14.64 15.67 20.05
C ASP A 74 -15.39 15.91 18.71
N ASP A 75 -15.34 17.13 18.16
CA ASP A 75 -16.05 17.47 16.92
C ASP A 75 -15.24 17.17 15.65
N VAL A 76 -13.91 17.15 15.72
CA VAL A 76 -13.05 17.02 14.54
C VAL A 76 -13.09 15.60 14.00
N TYR A 77 -12.99 14.61 14.88
CA TYR A 77 -12.98 13.20 14.51
C TYR A 77 -14.31 12.78 13.87
N ALA A 78 -15.44 13.22 14.45
CA ALA A 78 -16.76 12.91 13.92
C ALA A 78 -17.01 13.56 12.55
N HIS A 79 -16.57 14.81 12.35
CA HIS A 79 -16.68 15.45 11.04
C HIS A 79 -15.77 14.81 9.99
N LEU A 80 -14.58 14.35 10.38
CA LEU A 80 -13.69 13.60 9.49
C LEU A 80 -14.35 12.28 9.04
N ASP A 81 -14.96 11.53 9.97
CA ASP A 81 -15.63 10.26 9.67
C ASP A 81 -16.78 10.46 8.66
N LEU A 82 -17.61 11.51 8.87
CA LEU A 82 -18.69 11.88 7.94
C LEU A 82 -18.18 12.29 6.56
N GLU A 83 -17.10 13.07 6.51
CA GLU A 83 -16.51 13.51 5.25
C GLU A 83 -15.91 12.33 4.46
N LEU A 84 -15.28 11.38 5.16
CA LEU A 84 -14.79 10.15 4.55
C LEU A 84 -15.93 9.28 4.01
N GLU A 85 -17.04 9.16 4.74
CA GLU A 85 -18.23 8.43 4.29
C GLU A 85 -18.78 9.03 2.98
N ASP A 86 -18.87 10.36 2.88
CA ASP A 86 -19.35 11.04 1.68
C ASP A 86 -18.41 10.82 0.48
N GLN A 87 -17.10 11.07 0.67
CA GLN A 87 -16.11 10.91 -0.39
C GLN A 87 -15.95 9.46 -0.86
N LEU A 88 -16.09 8.49 0.04
CA LEU A 88 -15.97 7.06 -0.27
C LEU A 88 -17.30 6.38 -0.58
N SER A 89 -18.42 7.09 -0.54
CA SER A 89 -19.77 6.53 -0.75
C SER A 89 -19.88 5.64 -2.00
N GLY A 90 -19.27 6.06 -3.11
CA GLY A 90 -19.21 5.28 -4.34
C GLY A 90 -18.40 4.00 -4.20
N ALA A 91 -17.21 4.08 -3.60
CA ALA A 91 -16.35 2.91 -3.38
C ALA A 91 -16.98 1.93 -2.37
N ILE A 92 -17.61 2.45 -1.31
CA ILE A 92 -18.37 1.66 -0.33
C ILE A 92 -19.50 0.90 -1.01
N ALA A 93 -20.20 1.50 -1.98
CA ALA A 93 -21.29 0.84 -2.70
C ALA A 93 -20.84 -0.37 -3.53
N ASP A 94 -19.57 -0.41 -3.93
CA ASP A 94 -18.97 -1.56 -4.63
C ASP A 94 -18.58 -2.70 -3.66
N THR A 95 -18.64 -2.44 -2.36
CA THR A 95 -18.42 -3.45 -1.31
C THR A 95 -19.73 -4.10 -0.85
N ASN A 96 -19.61 -5.26 -0.19
CA ASN A 96 -20.73 -5.87 0.54
C ASN A 96 -20.61 -5.63 2.07
N ALA A 97 -20.01 -4.50 2.45
CA ALA A 97 -19.86 -4.08 3.83
C ALA A 97 -20.70 -2.83 4.12
N SER A 98 -20.95 -2.58 5.41
CA SER A 98 -21.74 -1.43 5.86
C SER A 98 -21.27 -0.95 7.24
N GLY A 99 -21.72 0.24 7.66
CA GLY A 99 -21.31 0.79 8.96
C GLY A 99 -19.81 1.06 9.02
N PHE A 100 -19.29 1.71 7.97
CA PHE A 100 -17.88 2.05 7.91
C PHE A 100 -17.53 3.10 8.96
N THR A 101 -16.39 2.89 9.61
CA THR A 101 -15.83 3.83 10.59
C THR A 101 -14.32 3.82 10.49
N ILE A 102 -13.67 4.90 10.94
CA ILE A 102 -12.22 4.91 11.11
C ILE A 102 -11.82 3.86 12.18
N ASP A 103 -11.08 2.83 11.79
CA ASP A 103 -10.56 1.78 12.68
C ASP A 103 -9.20 2.19 13.27
N THR A 104 -8.27 2.55 12.40
CA THR A 104 -6.93 3.01 12.77
C THR A 104 -6.66 4.37 12.11
N LEU A 105 -6.02 5.27 12.86
CA LEU A 105 -5.59 6.58 12.38
C LEU A 105 -4.21 6.89 12.94
N GLU A 106 -3.27 7.11 12.03
CA GLU A 106 -1.91 7.52 12.34
C GLU A 106 -1.61 8.85 11.65
N ILE A 107 -0.92 9.73 12.35
CA ILE A 107 -0.54 11.05 11.84
C ILE A 107 0.94 10.99 11.51
N GLU A 108 1.26 11.09 10.22
CA GLU A 108 2.63 11.04 9.72
C GLU A 108 3.34 12.39 9.96
N ASN A 109 2.59 13.49 9.82
CA ASN A 109 3.14 14.83 9.92
C ASN A 109 2.07 15.85 10.37
N ALA A 110 2.52 16.93 11.01
CA ALA A 110 1.68 18.02 11.46
C ALA A 110 2.40 19.36 11.28
N ASP A 111 1.85 20.21 10.41
CA ASP A 111 2.38 21.54 10.10
C ASP A 111 1.35 22.64 10.36
N TYR A 112 1.70 23.61 11.20
CA TYR A 112 0.84 24.74 11.51
C TYR A 112 1.39 26.02 10.87
N SER A 113 0.57 26.67 10.05
CA SER A 113 0.92 27.92 9.41
C SER A 113 0.42 29.12 10.21
N ASP A 114 1.36 29.85 10.82
CA ASP A 114 1.08 31.14 11.45
C ASP A 114 0.44 32.13 10.48
N ALA A 115 0.69 32.04 9.17
CA ALA A 115 0.19 33.00 8.18
C ALA A 115 -1.31 32.86 7.92
N THR A 116 -1.82 31.62 7.89
CA THR A 116 -3.21 31.31 7.54
C THR A 116 -4.03 30.83 8.73
N GLY A 117 -3.38 30.42 9.83
CA GLY A 117 -4.03 29.78 10.98
C GLY A 117 -4.54 28.38 10.70
N LYS A 118 -4.03 27.74 9.63
CA LYS A 118 -4.36 26.37 9.25
C LYS A 118 -3.35 25.40 9.85
N LEU A 119 -3.86 24.31 10.39
CA LEU A 119 -3.09 23.13 10.75
C LEU A 119 -3.32 22.06 9.69
N THR A 120 -2.26 21.65 9.00
CA THR A 120 -2.29 20.59 8.01
C THR A 120 -1.71 19.32 8.63
N LEU A 121 -2.50 18.24 8.59
CA LEU A 121 -2.14 16.93 9.09
C LEU A 121 -2.04 15.96 7.90
N GLU A 122 -0.91 15.26 7.78
CA GLU A 122 -0.79 14.13 6.87
C GLU A 122 -1.14 12.87 7.66
N VAL A 123 -2.15 12.13 7.21
CA VAL A 123 -2.70 10.99 7.94
C VAL A 123 -2.70 9.73 7.09
N SER A 124 -2.39 8.61 7.73
CA SER A 124 -2.58 7.26 7.23
C SER A 124 -3.65 6.60 8.08
N LEU A 125 -4.74 6.15 7.46
CA LEU A 125 -5.87 5.60 8.20
C LEU A 125 -6.48 4.40 7.50
N THR A 126 -7.12 3.53 8.29
CA THR A 126 -7.92 2.41 7.79
C THR A 126 -9.39 2.72 8.06
N TYR A 127 -10.19 2.73 7.00
CA TYR A 127 -11.63 2.93 7.06
C TYR A 127 -12.32 1.59 6.84
N GLN A 128 -12.94 1.05 7.88
CA GLN A 128 -13.39 -0.34 7.92
C GLN A 128 -14.89 -0.44 8.16
N GLY A 129 -15.54 -1.26 7.34
CA GLY A 129 -16.94 -1.63 7.44
C GLY A 129 -17.13 -3.05 7.97
N GLN A 130 -18.37 -3.34 8.34
CA GLN A 130 -18.82 -4.66 8.74
C GLN A 130 -19.33 -5.43 7.53
N GLN A 131 -18.65 -6.52 7.19
CA GLN A 131 -19.06 -7.44 6.12
C GLN A 131 -20.41 -8.09 6.46
N ASP A 132 -21.33 -8.07 5.49
CA ASP A 132 -22.56 -8.85 5.58
C ASP A 132 -22.23 -10.35 5.39
N GLN A 133 -22.49 -11.16 6.42
CA GLN A 133 -22.22 -12.60 6.42
C GLN A 133 -23.13 -13.38 5.46
N GLU A 134 -24.26 -12.80 5.05
CA GLU A 134 -25.18 -13.42 4.09
C GLU A 134 -24.79 -13.10 2.64
N ARG A 135 -23.78 -12.25 2.42
CA ARG A 135 -23.30 -11.85 1.09
C ARG A 135 -21.90 -12.36 0.81
N MET A 136 -21.60 -12.52 -0.47
CA MET A 136 -20.26 -12.84 -0.92
C MET A 136 -19.30 -11.71 -0.56
N TYR A 137 -18.09 -12.06 -0.13
CA TYR A 137 -17.06 -11.08 0.19
C TYR A 137 -16.66 -10.28 -1.05
N HIS A 138 -16.66 -8.96 -0.92
CA HIS A 138 -16.28 -8.00 -1.97
C HIS A 138 -15.48 -6.84 -1.37
N GLY A 139 -14.68 -7.12 -0.34
CA GLY A 139 -13.94 -6.13 0.43
C GLY A 139 -14.75 -5.51 1.56
N ALA A 140 -14.04 -5.09 2.62
CA ALA A 140 -14.61 -4.47 3.81
C ALA A 140 -13.74 -3.37 4.41
N ALA A 141 -12.55 -3.09 3.84
CA ALA A 141 -11.63 -2.10 4.36
C ALA A 141 -10.96 -1.28 3.25
N PHE A 142 -10.76 0.00 3.52
CA PHE A 142 -9.99 0.92 2.70
C PHE A 142 -8.78 1.43 3.48
N TYR A 143 -7.60 1.34 2.87
CA TYR A 143 -6.36 1.88 3.39
C TYR A 143 -6.08 3.21 2.68
N LEU A 144 -6.12 4.29 3.44
CA LEU A 144 -6.11 5.65 2.92
C LEU A 144 -4.86 6.41 3.37
N LYS A 145 -4.35 7.24 2.46
CA LYS A 145 -3.48 8.36 2.80
C LYS A 145 -4.20 9.65 2.48
N ALA A 146 -4.38 10.52 3.47
CA ALA A 146 -5.10 11.76 3.29
C ALA A 146 -4.36 12.95 3.91
N THR A 147 -4.71 14.14 3.43
CA THR A 147 -4.34 15.40 4.05
C THR A 147 -5.58 16.01 4.68
N VAL A 148 -5.49 16.35 5.97
CA VAL A 148 -6.59 16.93 6.76
C VAL A 148 -6.19 18.34 7.20
N GLU A 149 -6.97 19.33 6.79
CA GLU A 149 -6.81 20.72 7.18
C GLU A 149 -7.77 21.09 8.31
N LEU A 150 -7.23 21.60 9.40
CA LEU A 150 -7.97 22.08 10.56
C LEU A 150 -7.82 23.59 10.73
N LEU A 151 -8.88 24.22 11.18
CA LEU A 151 -8.96 25.63 11.53
C LEU A 151 -9.29 25.78 13.00
N ARG A 152 -8.71 26.80 13.64
CA ARG A 152 -9.06 27.13 15.02
C ARG A 152 -9.97 28.36 15.08
N ARG A 153 -11.19 28.19 15.56
CA ARG A 153 -12.16 29.28 15.75
C ARG A 153 -12.71 29.25 17.16
N ASP A 154 -12.84 30.41 17.79
CA ASP A 154 -13.39 30.57 19.15
C ASP A 154 -12.77 29.74 20.29
N GLY A 155 -11.61 29.12 20.03
CA GLY A 155 -10.92 28.29 21.00
C GLY A 155 -10.97 26.79 20.70
N ILE A 156 -11.78 26.38 19.72
CA ILE A 156 -11.99 24.99 19.31
C ILE A 156 -11.38 24.73 17.93
N TRP A 157 -10.96 23.48 17.70
CA TRP A 157 -10.52 23.00 16.40
C TRP A 157 -11.72 22.53 15.59
N LEU A 158 -11.72 22.85 14.30
CA LEU A 158 -12.77 22.53 13.35
C LEU A 158 -12.11 22.02 12.07
N LEU A 159 -12.75 21.08 11.40
CA LEU A 159 -12.38 20.70 10.04
C LEU A 159 -12.57 21.91 9.11
N ALA A 160 -11.62 22.16 8.21
CA ALA A 160 -11.78 23.18 7.19
C ALA A 160 -12.83 22.74 6.15
N ASP A 161 -13.49 23.71 5.50
CA ASP A 161 -14.35 23.43 4.35
C ASP A 161 -13.50 22.78 3.24
N GLU A 162 -13.95 21.65 2.69
CA GLU A 162 -13.15 20.81 1.76
C GLU A 162 -11.76 20.46 2.33
N GLY A 163 -11.67 20.34 3.66
CA GLY A 163 -10.41 20.17 4.38
C GLY A 163 -9.83 18.76 4.31
N VAL A 164 -10.50 17.80 3.68
CA VAL A 164 -10.03 16.41 3.57
C VAL A 164 -9.75 16.10 2.11
N VAL A 165 -8.50 15.75 1.82
CA VAL A 165 -8.07 15.35 0.47
C VAL A 165 -7.45 13.96 0.56
N ILE A 166 -8.12 12.97 -0.02
CA ILE A 166 -7.60 11.60 -0.15
C ILE A 166 -6.57 11.59 -1.28
N SER A 167 -5.31 11.36 -0.93
CA SER A 167 -4.19 11.27 -1.89
C SER A 167 -4.02 9.87 -2.47
N SER A 168 -4.39 8.85 -1.70
CA SER A 168 -4.31 7.44 -2.09
C SER A 168 -5.38 6.65 -1.36
N SER A 169 -5.99 5.71 -2.06
CA SER A 169 -7.00 4.78 -1.55
C SER A 169 -6.75 3.41 -2.17
N GLU A 170 -6.71 2.38 -1.34
CA GLU A 170 -6.57 0.99 -1.76
C GLU A 170 -7.51 0.12 -0.93
N SER A 171 -8.33 -0.73 -1.55
CA SER A 171 -9.18 -1.66 -0.81
C SER A 171 -8.42 -2.93 -0.40
N ASP A 172 -8.91 -3.63 0.61
CA ASP A 172 -8.48 -4.99 0.94
C ASP A 172 -8.64 -5.96 -0.25
N ALA A 173 -9.76 -5.88 -0.97
CA ALA A 173 -9.96 -6.66 -2.19
C ALA A 173 -8.91 -6.39 -3.28
N ASP A 174 -8.41 -5.15 -3.41
CA ASP A 174 -7.33 -4.83 -4.35
C ASP A 174 -6.00 -5.41 -3.90
N ARG A 175 -5.71 -5.40 -2.60
CA ARG A 175 -4.52 -6.04 -2.02
C ARG A 175 -4.53 -7.54 -2.21
N ASP A 176 -5.68 -8.18 -2.00
CA ASP A 176 -5.85 -9.62 -2.21
C ASP A 176 -5.58 -9.97 -3.68
N ARG A 177 -6.20 -9.24 -4.62
CA ARG A 177 -6.00 -9.44 -6.06
C ARG A 177 -4.53 -9.27 -6.48
N ARG A 178 -3.84 -8.25 -5.97
CA ARG A 178 -2.41 -8.04 -6.25
C ARG A 178 -1.57 -9.21 -5.73
N SER A 179 -1.85 -9.67 -4.51
CA SER A 179 -1.12 -10.78 -3.89
C SER A 179 -1.30 -12.08 -4.68
N GLU A 180 -2.51 -12.35 -5.18
CA GLU A 180 -2.78 -13.48 -6.07
C GLU A 180 -1.96 -13.38 -7.36
N TRP A 181 -1.93 -12.22 -8.01
CA TRP A 181 -1.14 -12.02 -9.23
C TRP A 181 0.36 -12.21 -9.00
N GLU A 182 0.89 -11.67 -7.91
CA GLU A 182 2.30 -11.87 -7.53
C GLU A 182 2.61 -13.34 -7.27
N HIS A 183 1.70 -14.08 -6.65
CA HIS A 183 1.84 -15.52 -6.45
C HIS A 183 1.88 -16.27 -7.78
N TRP A 184 0.93 -16.00 -8.69
CA TRP A 184 0.89 -16.66 -10.01
C TRP A 184 2.10 -16.31 -10.88
N ALA A 185 2.61 -15.08 -10.80
CA ALA A 185 3.83 -14.69 -11.50
C ALA A 185 5.05 -15.48 -11.00
N GLN A 186 5.16 -15.70 -9.68
CA GLN A 186 6.22 -16.53 -9.11
C GLN A 186 6.09 -18.00 -9.52
N VAL A 187 4.85 -18.53 -9.57
CA VAL A 187 4.58 -19.88 -10.06
C VAL A 187 5.00 -20.01 -11.52
N GLU A 188 4.63 -19.06 -12.38
CA GLU A 188 5.02 -19.06 -13.80
C GLU A 188 6.55 -18.97 -13.96
N GLU A 189 7.23 -18.13 -13.18
CA GLU A 189 8.69 -18.03 -13.22
C GLU A 189 9.38 -19.32 -12.76
N ALA A 190 8.85 -19.98 -11.72
CA ALA A 190 9.34 -21.27 -11.27
C ALA A 190 9.09 -22.38 -12.30
N GLU A 191 7.94 -22.37 -12.98
CA GLU A 191 7.63 -23.29 -14.07
C GLU A 191 8.57 -23.06 -15.27
N ARG A 192 8.80 -21.79 -15.67
CA ARG A 192 9.78 -21.48 -16.73
C ARG A 192 11.18 -21.94 -16.36
N GLY A 193 11.60 -21.78 -15.10
CA GLY A 193 12.89 -22.30 -14.62
C GLY A 193 13.03 -23.83 -14.65
N ASN A 194 11.91 -24.56 -14.66
CA ASN A 194 11.87 -26.01 -14.75
C ASN A 194 11.76 -26.54 -16.19
N ARG A 195 11.40 -25.70 -17.17
CA ARG A 195 11.35 -26.12 -18.57
C ARG A 195 12.76 -26.30 -19.12
N LYS A 196 12.95 -27.35 -19.91
CA LYS A 196 14.21 -27.71 -20.55
C LYS A 196 14.12 -27.45 -22.05
N THR A 197 15.24 -27.16 -22.67
CA THR A 197 15.29 -27.15 -24.15
C THR A 197 15.22 -28.59 -24.69
N MET A 198 14.82 -28.76 -25.95
CA MET A 198 14.81 -30.08 -26.62
C MET A 198 16.18 -30.76 -26.53
N ALA A 199 17.27 -30.00 -26.70
CA ALA A 199 18.64 -30.50 -26.54
C ALA A 199 18.93 -30.98 -25.11
N GLN A 200 18.49 -30.24 -24.08
CA GLN A 200 18.66 -30.66 -22.69
C GLN A 200 17.83 -31.91 -22.34
N ALA A 201 16.63 -32.04 -22.90
CA ALA A 201 15.81 -33.23 -22.73
C ALA A 201 16.46 -34.46 -23.39
N LEU A 202 16.93 -34.32 -24.64
CA LEU A 202 17.64 -35.37 -25.36
C LEU A 202 18.97 -35.74 -24.70
N ALA A 203 19.73 -34.77 -24.17
CA ALA A 203 20.97 -35.03 -23.46
C ALA A 203 20.75 -35.91 -22.22
N ASN A 204 19.66 -35.64 -21.47
CA ASN A 204 19.31 -36.44 -20.30
C ASN A 204 18.80 -37.84 -20.69
N GLU A 205 17.92 -37.93 -21.69
CA GLU A 205 17.32 -39.20 -22.14
C GLU A 205 18.33 -40.16 -22.77
N LEU A 206 19.21 -39.63 -23.63
CA LEU A 206 20.23 -40.41 -24.32
C LEU A 206 21.54 -40.51 -23.53
N GLU A 207 21.63 -39.86 -22.37
CA GLU A 207 22.85 -39.74 -21.56
C GLU A 207 24.07 -39.28 -22.39
N ILE A 208 23.91 -38.22 -23.19
CA ILE A 208 24.95 -37.63 -24.04
C ILE A 208 25.27 -36.18 -23.60
N SER A 209 26.31 -35.58 -24.18
CA SER A 209 26.63 -34.19 -23.90
C SER A 209 25.59 -33.24 -24.49
N ILE A 210 25.42 -32.04 -23.90
CA ILE A 210 24.50 -31.02 -24.41
C ILE A 210 24.88 -30.61 -25.84
N ASP A 211 26.18 -30.42 -26.11
CA ASP A 211 26.69 -30.06 -27.45
C ASP A 211 26.32 -31.11 -28.52
N ASP A 212 26.36 -32.41 -28.16
CA ASP A 212 25.95 -33.48 -29.07
C ASP A 212 24.42 -33.53 -29.23
N ALA A 213 23.67 -33.22 -28.18
CA ALA A 213 22.21 -33.19 -28.21
C ALA A 213 21.63 -31.98 -28.98
N GLU A 214 22.34 -30.85 -29.01
CA GLU A 214 21.97 -29.70 -29.85
C GLU A 214 21.95 -30.06 -31.34
N LEU A 215 22.86 -30.94 -31.79
CA LEU A 215 22.87 -31.45 -33.16
C LEU A 215 21.65 -32.33 -33.49
N LEU A 216 20.97 -32.85 -32.47
CA LEU A 216 19.84 -33.76 -32.60
C LEU A 216 18.49 -33.08 -32.34
N ALA A 217 18.49 -31.84 -31.85
CA ALA A 217 17.28 -31.16 -31.39
C ALA A 217 16.21 -30.98 -32.48
N ASP A 218 16.62 -30.84 -33.75
CA ASP A 218 15.74 -30.66 -34.91
C ASP A 218 15.29 -31.99 -35.56
N SER A 219 15.47 -33.12 -34.88
CA SER A 219 15.08 -34.43 -35.41
C SER A 219 13.57 -34.55 -35.58
N GLU A 220 13.15 -35.25 -36.63
CA GLU A 220 11.73 -35.49 -36.87
C GLU A 220 11.14 -36.44 -35.83
N VAL A 221 10.01 -36.05 -35.24
CA VAL A 221 9.29 -36.81 -34.22
C VAL A 221 7.94 -37.25 -34.77
N THR A 222 7.65 -38.54 -34.69
CA THR A 222 6.37 -39.13 -35.09
C THR A 222 5.67 -39.70 -33.86
N ALA A 223 4.40 -39.36 -33.64
CA ALA A 223 3.61 -39.92 -32.55
C ALA A 223 3.21 -41.38 -32.85
N ASN A 224 3.34 -42.25 -31.86
CA ASN A 224 2.79 -43.60 -31.88
C ASN A 224 1.42 -43.57 -31.17
N GLU A 225 0.36 -43.39 -31.94
CA GLU A 225 -1.00 -43.19 -31.44
C GLU A 225 -1.98 -44.31 -31.84
N SER A 226 -3.00 -44.53 -31.01
CA SER A 226 -4.14 -45.40 -31.35
C SER A 226 -5.03 -44.78 -32.42
N ASP A 227 -5.91 -45.58 -33.04
CA ASP A 227 -6.96 -45.10 -33.95
C ASP A 227 -7.93 -44.07 -33.31
N GLU A 228 -7.96 -43.98 -31.98
CA GLU A 228 -8.77 -43.02 -31.20
C GLU A 228 -7.95 -41.80 -30.72
N GLY A 229 -6.68 -41.66 -31.13
CA GLY A 229 -5.83 -40.50 -30.83
C GLY A 229 -5.07 -40.54 -29.49
N LEU A 230 -5.10 -41.66 -28.76
CA LEU A 230 -4.26 -41.85 -27.56
C LEU A 230 -2.80 -42.11 -27.95
N VAL A 231 -1.86 -41.26 -27.52
CA VAL A 231 -0.42 -41.44 -27.74
C VAL A 231 0.18 -42.39 -26.70
N TYR A 232 0.89 -43.42 -27.17
CA TYR A 232 1.61 -44.38 -26.31
C TYR A 232 3.09 -44.05 -26.15
N SER A 233 3.70 -43.52 -27.20
CA SER A 233 5.12 -43.16 -27.26
C SER A 233 5.36 -42.24 -28.46
N TYR A 234 6.59 -41.75 -28.60
CA TYR A 234 7.03 -41.04 -29.79
C TYR A 234 8.25 -41.71 -30.40
N TRP A 235 8.34 -41.76 -31.72
CA TRP A 235 9.53 -42.18 -32.43
C TRP A 235 10.27 -40.95 -32.93
N ILE A 236 11.53 -40.82 -32.54
CA ILE A 236 12.41 -39.76 -33.04
C ILE A 236 13.42 -40.36 -34.01
N ASN A 237 13.56 -39.73 -35.19
CA ASN A 237 14.49 -40.17 -36.22
C ASN A 237 15.71 -39.24 -36.30
N PHE A 238 16.85 -39.73 -35.82
CA PHE A 238 18.11 -39.01 -35.84
C PHE A 238 18.85 -39.10 -37.18
N GLU A 239 18.43 -39.96 -38.12
CA GLU A 239 19.18 -40.20 -39.36
C GLU A 239 19.44 -38.94 -40.22
N PRO A 240 18.51 -37.97 -40.33
CA PRO A 240 18.75 -36.75 -41.11
C PRO A 240 19.79 -35.80 -40.50
N VAL A 241 19.99 -35.83 -39.18
CA VAL A 241 20.74 -34.80 -38.44
C VAL A 241 21.98 -35.34 -37.71
N ALA A 242 22.04 -36.64 -37.40
CA ALA A 242 23.16 -37.23 -36.68
C ALA A 242 24.39 -37.38 -37.59
N GLU A 243 25.47 -36.69 -37.24
CA GLU A 243 26.73 -36.71 -37.99
C GLU A 243 27.93 -37.21 -37.16
N GLY A 244 28.97 -37.67 -37.88
CA GLY A 244 30.29 -37.93 -37.30
C GLY A 244 30.30 -38.89 -36.10
N LYS A 245 30.81 -38.39 -34.97
CA LYS A 245 30.99 -39.18 -33.73
C LYS A 245 29.66 -39.50 -33.05
N VAL A 246 28.71 -38.57 -33.06
CA VAL A 246 27.38 -38.73 -32.44
C VAL A 246 26.63 -39.88 -33.11
N ARG A 247 26.61 -39.91 -34.45
CA ARG A 247 26.00 -41.01 -35.21
C ARG A 247 26.61 -42.37 -34.87
N ALA A 248 27.94 -42.44 -34.78
CA ALA A 248 28.64 -43.68 -34.48
C ALA A 248 28.34 -44.17 -33.06
N ASP A 249 28.24 -43.26 -32.09
CA ASP A 249 27.90 -43.57 -30.70
C ASP A 249 26.46 -44.07 -30.56
N LEU A 250 25.49 -43.37 -31.16
CA LEU A 250 24.08 -43.78 -31.14
C LEU A 250 23.87 -45.16 -31.76
N LEU A 251 24.48 -45.43 -32.92
CA LEU A 251 24.44 -46.75 -33.56
C LEU A 251 25.11 -47.84 -32.72
N ALA A 252 26.21 -47.53 -32.03
CA ALA A 252 26.90 -48.48 -31.17
C ALA A 252 26.10 -48.81 -29.91
N ARG A 253 25.37 -47.83 -29.35
CA ARG A 253 24.61 -47.97 -28.09
C ARG A 253 23.22 -48.55 -28.30
N PHE A 254 22.50 -48.06 -29.30
CA PHE A 254 21.07 -48.36 -29.51
C PHE A 254 20.83 -49.26 -30.72
N GLY A 255 21.83 -49.46 -31.59
CA GLY A 255 21.72 -50.31 -32.78
C GLY A 255 20.87 -49.72 -33.92
N SER A 256 20.29 -48.54 -33.71
CA SER A 256 19.46 -47.80 -34.66
C SER A 256 19.65 -46.28 -34.46
N LEU A 257 19.27 -45.49 -35.46
CA LEU A 257 19.13 -44.03 -35.36
C LEU A 257 17.66 -43.62 -35.13
N GLU A 258 16.75 -44.58 -35.06
CA GLU A 258 15.39 -44.38 -34.56
C GLU A 258 15.34 -44.78 -33.09
N TYR A 259 14.77 -43.91 -32.26
CA TYR A 259 14.66 -44.13 -30.82
C TYR A 259 13.22 -43.88 -30.35
N GLU A 260 12.77 -44.68 -29.39
CA GLU A 260 11.44 -44.54 -28.79
C GLU A 260 11.52 -43.67 -27.54
N LEU A 261 10.85 -42.53 -27.56
CA LEU A 261 10.69 -41.62 -26.44
C LEU A 261 9.41 -41.98 -25.67
N GLY A 262 9.47 -41.85 -24.34
CA GLY A 262 8.32 -42.04 -23.48
C GLY A 262 7.17 -41.06 -23.79
N PRO A 263 5.92 -41.40 -23.44
CA PRO A 263 4.75 -40.56 -23.72
C PRO A 263 4.80 -39.18 -23.06
N ASN A 264 5.55 -39.04 -21.97
CA ASN A 264 5.68 -37.80 -21.19
C ASN A 264 6.98 -37.03 -21.52
N PHE A 265 7.73 -37.43 -22.54
CA PHE A 265 9.04 -36.85 -22.83
C PHE A 265 8.97 -35.34 -23.10
N PHE A 266 7.89 -34.87 -23.72
CA PHE A 266 7.69 -33.47 -24.09
C PHE A 266 7.06 -32.60 -22.99
N ASP A 267 6.63 -33.18 -21.86
CA ASP A 267 5.85 -32.49 -20.83
C ASP A 267 6.58 -31.26 -20.23
N ASP A 268 7.90 -31.35 -20.13
CA ASP A 268 8.77 -30.32 -19.53
C ASP A 268 9.63 -29.58 -20.57
N ILE A 269 9.36 -29.73 -21.87
CA ILE A 269 10.15 -29.11 -22.94
C ILE A 269 9.57 -27.75 -23.31
N GLU A 270 10.41 -26.72 -23.45
CA GLU A 270 9.98 -25.44 -23.99
C GLU A 270 9.45 -25.61 -25.43
N HIS A 271 8.14 -25.46 -25.61
CA HIS A 271 7.55 -25.36 -26.94
C HIS A 271 7.81 -23.95 -27.49
N GLU A 272 8.79 -23.81 -28.38
CA GLU A 272 8.82 -22.66 -29.30
C GLU A 272 7.66 -22.83 -30.29
N PHE A 273 6.62 -21.99 -30.15
CA PHE A 273 5.52 -21.87 -31.12
C PHE A 273 5.81 -20.76 -32.13
#